data_AF-A0A151F213-F1
#
_entry.id   AF-A0A151F213-F1
#
_cell.length_a   1.000
_cell.length_b   1.000
_cell.length_c   1.000
_cell.angle_alpha   90.00
_cell.angle_beta   90.00
_cell.angle_gamma   90.00
#
_symmetry.space_group_name_H-M   'P 1'
#
loop_
_entity.id
_entity.type
_entity.pdbx_description
1 polymer ?
#
loop_
_entity_poly.entity_id
_entity_poly.type
_entity_poly.pdbx_seq_one_letter_code
_entity_poly.pdbx_strand_id
1 'polypeptide(L)'
;MKNKLFVIGLCAIIISMPSIIAFPSTDKPLFNFSPLEMADGTFVGGLGRGHWGNGFHIDLVNAYMNGEYTTGAYTRITGDITNPNNKKIGEISVFVISIILFGYTKNTQGQRTPIIAYLVENRDNQFVGQVLFSAFKSSPHIWGYLIPNA
;
A
#
# COMPACT_ATOMS: atom_id res chain seq x y z
N MET A 1 11.58 -31.73 3.94
CA MET A 1 10.71 -31.43 5.12
C MET A 1 10.64 -29.94 5.48
N LYS A 2 11.63 -29.10 5.14
CA LYS A 2 11.63 -27.66 5.45
C LYS A 2 10.52 -26.84 4.73
N ASN A 3 10.12 -27.24 3.52
CA ASN A 3 9.14 -26.46 2.73
C ASN A 3 7.68 -26.65 3.18
N LYS A 4 7.35 -27.77 3.86
CA LYS A 4 5.99 -28.03 4.34
C LYS A 4 5.63 -27.22 5.59
N LEU A 5 6.61 -26.91 6.44
CA LEU A 5 6.39 -26.08 7.63
C LEU A 5 6.04 -24.63 7.28
N PHE A 6 6.62 -24.09 6.20
CA PHE A 6 6.36 -22.72 5.77
C PHE A 6 4.91 -22.55 5.27
N VAL A 7 4.39 -23.54 4.55
CA VAL A 7 3.00 -23.54 4.04
C VAL A 7 2.00 -23.64 5.19
N ILE A 8 2.28 -24.47 6.20
CA ILE A 8 1.40 -24.60 7.38
C ILE A 8 1.41 -23.32 8.23
N GLY A 9 2.57 -22.66 8.37
CA GLY A 9 2.67 -21.39 9.07
C GLY A 9 1.86 -20.27 8.41
N LEU A 10 1.84 -20.22 7.08
CA LEU A 10 1.08 -19.22 6.32
C LEU A 10 -0.44 -19.47 6.42
N CYS A 11 -0.88 -20.73 6.37
CA CYS A 11 -2.28 -21.09 6.59
C CYS A 11 -2.75 -20.78 8.02
N ALA A 12 -1.91 -21.03 9.04
CA ALA A 12 -2.26 -20.75 10.43
C ALA A 12 -2.47 -19.24 10.69
N ILE A 13 -1.67 -18.37 10.05
CA ILE A 13 -1.85 -16.91 10.15
C ILE A 13 -3.17 -16.46 9.51
N ILE A 14 -3.57 -17.07 8.39
CA ILE A 14 -4.84 -16.75 7.71
C ILE A 14 -6.04 -17.20 8.55
N ILE A 15 -5.94 -18.35 9.23
CA ILE A 15 -7.04 -18.91 10.04
C ILE A 15 -7.11 -18.28 11.43
N SER A 16 -6.00 -17.76 11.97
CA SER A 16 -5.94 -17.15 13.30
C SER A 16 -6.20 -15.65 13.32
N MET A 17 -6.57 -15.02 12.21
CA MET A 17 -7.07 -13.64 12.27
C MET A 17 -8.41 -13.67 13.00
N PRO A 18 -8.52 -13.07 14.19
CA PRO A 18 -9.81 -12.93 14.85
C PRO A 18 -10.65 -12.05 13.94
N SER A 19 -11.77 -12.63 13.49
CA SER A 19 -12.93 -11.99 12.88
C SER A 19 -12.72 -10.51 12.62
N ILE A 20 -12.26 -10.19 11.41
CA ILE A 20 -12.35 -8.84 10.86
C ILE A 20 -13.78 -8.41 11.16
N ILE A 21 -13.91 -7.49 12.09
CA ILE A 21 -15.16 -6.86 12.46
C ILE A 21 -15.69 -6.31 11.14
N ALA A 22 -16.70 -7.01 10.62
CA ALA A 22 -17.43 -6.61 9.45
C ALA A 22 -18.06 -5.27 9.80
N PHE A 23 -17.42 -4.19 9.34
CA PHE A 23 -18.14 -2.94 9.18
C PHE A 23 -19.21 -3.22 8.12
N PRO A 24 -20.50 -3.05 8.45
CA PRO A 24 -21.54 -3.14 7.44
C PRO A 24 -21.42 -1.87 6.60
N SER A 25 -20.64 -1.90 5.51
CA SER A 25 -20.82 -0.91 4.46
C SER A 25 -21.92 -1.43 3.54
N THR A 26 -23.03 -0.70 3.56
CA THR A 26 -24.19 -0.90 2.70
C THR A 26 -23.77 -0.87 1.23
N ASP A 27 -24.20 -1.90 0.50
CA ASP A 27 -24.35 -1.98 -0.95
C ASP A 27 -23.15 -1.63 -1.84
N LYS A 28 -22.18 -2.56 -1.91
CA LYS A 28 -21.58 -3.11 -3.15
C LYS A 28 -20.40 -4.03 -2.78
N PRO A 29 -20.28 -5.25 -3.33
CA PRO A 29 -19.04 -6.00 -3.22
C PRO A 29 -17.95 -5.27 -4.03
N LEU A 30 -17.00 -4.66 -3.33
CA LEU A 30 -15.90 -3.85 -3.87
C LEU A 30 -14.80 -4.72 -4.49
N PHE A 31 -15.17 -5.82 -5.16
CA PHE A 31 -14.26 -6.83 -5.72
C PHE A 31 -14.14 -6.73 -7.24
N ASN A 32 -13.98 -5.51 -7.77
CA ASN A 32 -13.57 -5.34 -9.17
C ASN A 32 -12.37 -4.40 -9.28
N PHE A 33 -11.26 -4.80 -8.65
CA PHE A 33 -9.94 -4.31 -9.04
C PHE A 33 -9.51 -5.15 -10.25
N SER A 34 -9.99 -4.78 -11.44
CA SER A 34 -9.21 -5.09 -12.64
C SER A 34 -7.82 -4.46 -12.46
N PRO A 35 -6.75 -5.05 -13.03
CA PRO A 35 -5.49 -4.33 -13.12
C PRO A 35 -5.83 -2.94 -13.66
N LEU A 36 -5.26 -1.89 -13.05
CA LEU A 36 -5.40 -0.53 -13.56
C LEU A 36 -4.99 -0.59 -15.03
N GLU A 37 -5.95 -0.68 -15.96
CA GLU A 37 -5.76 -0.52 -17.41
C GLU A 37 -5.50 0.96 -17.65
N MET A 38 -4.45 1.44 -17.02
CA MET A 38 -3.96 2.79 -17.05
C MET A 38 -2.62 2.74 -17.74
N ALA A 39 -2.32 3.73 -18.57
CA ALA A 39 -0.97 3.92 -19.05
C ALA A 39 -0.02 4.02 -17.85
N ASP A 40 1.22 3.56 -18.05
CA ASP A 40 2.33 3.84 -17.16
C ASP A 40 2.36 5.33 -16.81
N GLY A 41 2.84 5.66 -15.62
CA GLY A 41 2.72 7.02 -15.14
C GLY A 41 3.55 7.31 -13.92
N THR A 42 3.24 8.44 -13.30
CA THR A 42 3.87 8.88 -12.06
C THR A 42 2.89 8.80 -10.90
N PHE A 43 3.40 8.76 -9.68
CA PHE A 43 2.56 8.85 -8.50
C PHE A 43 3.13 9.84 -7.50
N VAL A 44 2.23 10.42 -6.71
CA VAL A 44 2.55 11.23 -5.54
C VAL A 44 1.67 10.80 -4.38
N GLY A 45 2.22 10.73 -3.17
CA GLY A 45 1.50 10.17 -2.04
C GLY A 45 2.20 10.34 -0.71
N GLY A 46 1.74 9.58 0.27
CA GLY A 46 2.27 9.67 1.63
C GLY A 46 2.01 8.44 2.48
N LEU A 47 2.73 8.40 3.60
CA LEU A 47 2.65 7.41 4.66
C LEU A 47 2.37 8.15 5.98
N GLY A 48 1.44 7.65 6.78
CA GLY A 48 1.10 8.32 8.02
C GLY A 48 -0.18 7.82 8.70
N ARG A 49 -0.84 8.72 9.42
CA ARG A 49 -2.09 8.46 10.15
C ARG A 49 -3.24 9.22 9.50
N GLY A 50 -4.42 8.62 9.59
CA GLY A 50 -5.66 9.13 9.03
C GLY A 50 -6.84 8.35 9.61
N HIS A 51 -8.06 8.83 9.35
CA HIS A 51 -9.29 8.20 9.83
C HIS A 51 -10.42 8.39 8.82
N TRP A 52 -11.37 7.44 8.77
CA TRP A 52 -12.48 7.49 7.81
C TRP A 52 -13.67 8.21 8.43
N GLY A 53 -14.17 9.22 7.71
CA GLY A 53 -15.45 9.88 7.95
C GLY A 53 -16.29 9.81 6.68
N ASN A 54 -16.57 10.96 6.06
CA ASN A 54 -17.08 11.05 4.67
C ASN A 54 -15.90 11.04 3.68
N GLY A 55 -15.16 9.93 3.66
CA GLY A 55 -13.90 9.77 2.93
C GLY A 55 -12.69 9.67 3.87
N PHE A 56 -11.51 9.45 3.28
CA PHE A 56 -10.25 9.40 3.99
C PHE A 56 -9.77 10.80 4.39
N HIS A 57 -9.50 11.03 5.67
CA HIS A 57 -8.85 12.25 6.15
C HIS A 57 -7.41 11.95 6.62
N ILE A 58 -6.46 12.79 6.20
CA ILE A 58 -5.05 12.71 6.62
C ILE A 58 -4.89 13.48 7.93
N ASP A 59 -4.52 12.79 9.01
CA ASP A 59 -4.26 13.41 10.32
C ASP A 59 -2.79 13.82 10.49
N LEU A 60 -1.88 12.98 9.99
CA LEU A 60 -0.45 13.19 10.13
C LEU A 60 0.29 12.56 8.95
N VAL A 61 1.18 13.35 8.33
CA VAL A 61 2.12 12.85 7.33
C VAL A 61 3.46 12.55 7.99
N ASN A 62 3.87 11.27 7.99
CA ASN A 62 5.18 10.86 8.47
C ASN A 62 6.24 10.91 7.36
N ALA A 63 5.82 10.61 6.12
CA ALA A 63 6.67 10.67 4.95
C ALA A 63 5.83 10.92 3.69
N TYR A 64 6.43 11.58 2.72
CA TYR A 64 5.91 11.70 1.36
C TYR A 64 6.57 10.65 0.46
N MET A 65 5.87 10.29 -0.61
CA MET A 65 6.38 9.39 -1.63
C MET A 65 6.10 9.98 -3.00
N ASN A 66 7.05 9.82 -3.92
CA ASN A 66 6.87 10.20 -5.31
C ASN A 66 7.72 9.30 -6.21
N GLY A 67 7.22 9.01 -7.40
CA GLY A 67 7.95 8.19 -8.36
C GLY A 67 7.08 7.75 -9.50
N GLU A 68 7.27 6.52 -9.93
CA GLU A 68 6.67 5.95 -11.13
C GLU A 68 5.84 4.71 -10.79
N TYR A 69 4.82 4.48 -11.60
CA TYR A 69 4.13 3.20 -11.63
C TYR A 69 4.11 2.64 -13.05
N THR A 70 4.21 1.32 -13.15
CA THR A 70 4.08 0.57 -14.39
C THR A 70 2.93 -0.41 -14.29
N THR A 71 2.14 -0.55 -15.34
CA THR A 71 0.97 -1.43 -15.40
C THR A 71 1.22 -2.64 -16.31
N GLY A 72 0.47 -3.72 -16.08
CA GLY A 72 0.67 -5.01 -16.72
C GLY A 72 -0.15 -6.08 -16.02
N ALA A 73 0.43 -7.27 -15.80
CA ALA A 73 -0.22 -8.31 -14.97
C ALA A 73 -0.41 -7.88 -13.50
N TYR A 74 0.37 -6.88 -13.06
CA TYR A 74 0.30 -6.21 -11.76
C TYR A 74 0.70 -4.75 -11.96
N THR A 75 0.36 -3.90 -11.00
CA THR A 75 0.89 -2.52 -10.98
C THR A 75 2.11 -2.48 -10.07
N ARG A 76 3.27 -2.07 -10.60
CA ARG A 76 4.47 -1.88 -9.79
C ARG A 76 4.67 -0.40 -9.53
N ILE A 77 4.84 -0.03 -8.26
CA ILE A 77 5.13 1.33 -7.82
C ILE A 77 6.56 1.38 -7.31
N THR A 78 7.35 2.31 -7.82
CA THR A 78 8.73 2.57 -7.38
C THR A 78 8.97 4.04 -7.23
N GLY A 79 9.60 4.46 -6.13
CA GLY A 79 9.83 5.89 -5.92
C GLY A 79 10.69 6.20 -4.71
N ASP A 80 10.87 7.49 -4.49
CA ASP A 80 11.58 8.03 -3.35
C ASP A 80 10.63 8.25 -2.18
N ILE A 81 11.18 8.15 -0.97
CA ILE A 81 10.51 8.49 0.28
C ILE A 81 11.23 9.69 0.88
N THR A 82 10.51 10.79 1.12
CA THR A 82 11.04 12.00 1.76
C THR A 82 10.35 12.25 3.09
N ASN A 83 11.06 12.87 4.03
CA ASN A 83 10.46 13.36 5.27
C ASN A 83 9.70 14.68 5.03
N PRO A 84 8.97 15.22 6.01
CA PRO A 84 8.26 16.49 5.86
C PRO A 84 9.12 17.71 5.53
N ASN A 85 10.44 17.62 5.73
CA ASN A 85 11.41 18.65 5.37
C ASN A 85 12.01 18.44 3.97
N ASN A 86 11.39 17.57 3.16
CA ASN A 86 11.80 17.21 1.81
C ASN A 86 13.20 16.57 1.69
N LYS A 87 13.71 15.97 2.78
CA LYS A 87 14.96 15.20 2.74
C LYS A 87 14.65 13.75 2.38
N LYS A 88 15.34 13.18 1.39
CA LYS A 88 15.26 11.75 1.05
C LYS A 88 15.68 10.90 2.24
N ILE A 89 14.80 10.00 2.67
CA ILE A 89 14.99 9.06 3.78
C ILE A 89 14.93 7.60 3.33
N GLY A 90 14.50 7.35 2.08
CA GLY A 90 14.49 6.01 1.52
C GLY A 90 13.86 5.96 0.13
N GLU A 91 13.51 4.75 -0.24
CA GLU A 91 12.89 4.36 -1.51
C GLU A 91 11.79 3.35 -1.23
N ILE A 92 10.76 3.31 -2.07
CA ILE A 92 9.68 2.32 -2.04
C ILE A 92 9.72 1.49 -3.33
N SER A 93 9.47 0.19 -3.22
CA SER A 93 9.24 -0.70 -4.36
C SER A 93 8.16 -1.71 -3.97
N VAL A 94 6.96 -1.54 -4.50
CA VAL A 94 5.80 -2.36 -4.16
C VAL A 94 5.05 -2.80 -5.41
N PHE A 95 4.37 -3.92 -5.29
CA PHE A 95 3.50 -4.50 -6.28
C PHE A 95 2.08 -4.47 -5.75
N VAL A 96 1.16 -4.02 -6.59
CA VAL A 96 -0.27 -4.00 -6.34
C VAL A 96 -0.89 -5.09 -7.21
N ILE A 97 -1.48 -6.08 -6.55
CA ILE A 97 -2.23 -7.16 -7.20
C ILE A 97 -3.62 -7.15 -6.58
N SER A 98 -4.64 -6.84 -7.40
CA SER A 98 -5.99 -6.57 -6.91
C SER A 98 -5.94 -5.50 -5.82
N ILE A 99 -6.43 -5.83 -4.62
CA ILE A 99 -6.42 -5.00 -3.41
C ILE A 99 -5.14 -5.09 -2.57
N ILE A 100 -4.23 -6.00 -2.86
CA ILE A 100 -3.06 -6.25 -2.01
C ILE A 100 -1.88 -5.46 -2.55
N LEU A 101 -1.26 -4.67 -1.69
CA LEU A 101 0.01 -4.02 -1.92
C LEU A 101 1.08 -4.73 -1.09
N PHE A 102 2.13 -5.22 -1.75
CA PHE A 102 3.24 -5.88 -1.06
C PHE A 102 4.57 -5.52 -1.69
N GLY A 103 5.62 -5.46 -0.89
CA GLY A 103 6.97 -5.18 -1.38
C GLY A 103 7.88 -4.78 -0.25
N TYR A 104 8.69 -3.76 -0.49
CA TYR A 104 9.60 -3.26 0.52
C TYR A 104 9.86 -1.76 0.38
N THR A 105 10.27 -1.16 1.50
CA THR A 105 10.95 0.13 1.56
C THR A 105 12.43 -0.10 1.82
N LYS A 106 13.30 0.76 1.27
CA LYS A 106 14.75 0.70 1.46
C LYS A 106 15.21 2.03 2.04
N ASN A 107 15.89 2.02 3.19
CA ASN A 107 16.42 3.27 3.77
C ASN A 107 17.68 3.75 3.03
N THR A 108 18.19 4.93 3.38
CA THR A 108 19.41 5.50 2.77
C THR A 108 20.67 4.66 3.02
N GLN A 109 20.67 3.81 4.05
CA GLN A 109 21.75 2.84 4.33
C GLN A 109 21.59 1.53 3.53
N GLY A 110 20.54 1.39 2.73
CA GLY A 110 20.28 0.22 1.89
C GLY A 110 19.55 -0.93 2.59
N GLN A 111 19.19 -0.79 3.87
CA GLN A 111 18.41 -1.78 4.60
C GLN A 111 16.98 -1.83 4.07
N ARG A 112 16.52 -3.05 3.77
CA ARG A 112 15.17 -3.31 3.28
C ARG A 112 14.23 -3.69 4.40
N THR A 113 13.04 -3.12 4.36
CA THR A 113 11.95 -3.40 5.27
C THR A 113 10.74 -3.83 4.45
N PRO A 114 10.18 -5.03 4.69
CA PRO A 114 8.97 -5.45 4.01
C PRO A 114 7.79 -4.53 4.35
N ILE A 115 6.91 -4.32 3.38
CA ILE A 115 5.62 -3.65 3.56
C ILE A 115 4.52 -4.52 2.96
N ILE A 116 3.42 -4.67 3.69
CA ILE A 116 2.19 -5.30 3.23
C ILE A 116 1.04 -4.39 3.63
N ALA A 117 0.20 -4.02 2.68
CA ALA A 117 -0.99 -3.21 2.87
C ALA A 117 -2.16 -3.74 2.05
N TYR A 118 -3.37 -3.39 2.47
CA TYR A 118 -4.59 -3.64 1.72
C TYR A 118 -5.18 -2.30 1.27
N LEU A 119 -5.52 -2.18 -0.01
CA LEU A 119 -6.17 -1.00 -0.59
C LEU A 119 -7.64 -0.98 -0.17
N VAL A 120 -8.03 0.09 0.51
CA VAL A 120 -9.37 0.28 1.06
C VAL A 120 -10.24 1.14 0.14
N GLU A 121 -9.62 2.09 -0.58
CA GLU A 121 -10.32 2.93 -1.55
C GLU A 121 -9.46 3.12 -2.80
N ASN A 122 -10.12 3.06 -3.95
CA ASN A 122 -9.56 3.43 -5.25
C ASN A 122 -10.64 4.17 -6.06
N ARG A 123 -10.53 5.49 -6.15
CA ARG A 123 -11.45 6.36 -6.89
C ARG A 123 -10.65 7.46 -7.56
N ASP A 124 -11.00 7.79 -8.81
CA ASP A 124 -10.43 8.92 -9.54
C ASP A 124 -8.89 8.97 -9.50
N ASN A 125 -8.25 7.82 -9.73
CA ASN A 125 -6.80 7.61 -9.69
C ASN A 125 -6.16 7.82 -8.31
N GLN A 126 -6.96 7.99 -7.26
CA GLN A 126 -6.49 8.04 -5.88
C GLN A 126 -6.51 6.63 -5.30
N PHE A 127 -5.52 6.31 -4.48
CA PHE A 127 -5.53 5.09 -3.69
C PHE A 127 -5.30 5.41 -2.22
N VAL A 128 -5.94 4.61 -1.38
CA VAL A 128 -5.76 4.60 0.06
C VAL A 128 -5.63 3.15 0.49
N GLY A 129 -4.66 2.85 1.35
CA GLY A 129 -4.47 1.54 1.91
C GLY A 129 -4.13 1.56 3.40
N GLN A 130 -4.46 0.47 4.07
CA GLN A 130 -4.07 0.19 5.44
C GLN A 130 -2.85 -0.72 5.45
N VAL A 131 -1.78 -0.28 6.13
CA VAL A 131 -0.55 -1.05 6.31
C VAL A 131 -0.79 -2.11 7.38
N LEU A 132 -0.78 -3.36 6.97
CA LEU A 132 -0.95 -4.53 7.85
C LEU A 132 0.38 -4.91 8.51
N PHE A 133 1.47 -4.75 7.75
CA PHE A 133 2.81 -5.06 8.22
C PHE A 133 3.81 -4.08 7.62
N SER A 134 4.58 -3.44 8.48
CA SER A 134 5.76 -2.67 8.12
C SER A 134 6.70 -2.64 9.30
N ALA A 135 8.02 -2.74 9.07
CA ALA A 135 8.96 -2.43 10.15
C ALA A 135 8.97 -0.92 10.49
N PHE A 136 8.39 -0.08 9.63
CA PHE A 136 7.98 1.29 9.97
C PHE A 136 6.63 1.24 10.71
N LYS A 137 6.66 0.78 11.97
CA LYS A 137 5.46 0.60 12.82
C LYS A 137 4.62 1.88 13.03
N SER A 138 5.11 3.05 12.65
CA SER A 138 4.50 4.36 12.92
C SER A 138 3.48 4.84 11.88
N SER A 139 3.40 4.20 10.70
CA SER A 139 2.53 4.64 9.61
C SER A 139 1.46 3.58 9.29
N PRO A 140 0.28 3.65 9.92
CA PRO A 140 -0.80 2.68 9.67
C PRO A 140 -1.45 2.82 8.28
N HIS A 141 -1.24 3.93 7.58
CA HIS A 141 -1.87 4.19 6.28
C HIS A 141 -0.86 4.60 5.20
N ILE A 142 -1.21 4.24 3.97
CA ILE A 142 -0.55 4.64 2.73
C ILE A 142 -1.60 5.26 1.81
N TRP A 143 -1.30 6.35 1.13
CA TRP A 143 -2.20 6.95 0.15
C TRP A 143 -1.41 7.55 -1.00
N GLY A 144 -2.09 7.83 -2.11
CA GLY A 144 -1.51 8.55 -3.22
C GLY A 144 -2.46 8.77 -4.36
N TYR A 145 -1.94 9.46 -5.37
CA TYR A 145 -2.58 9.83 -6.61
C TYR A 145 -1.73 9.30 -7.76
N LEU A 146 -2.35 8.58 -8.68
CA LEU A 146 -1.75 8.06 -9.90
C LEU A 146 -2.01 9.08 -11.02
N ILE A 147 -0.95 9.44 -11.74
CA ILE A 147 -0.95 10.43 -12.82
C ILE A 147 -0.49 9.70 -14.09
N PRO A 148 -1.42 9.26 -14.96
CA PRO A 148 -1.07 8.54 -16.19
C PRO A 148 -0.28 9.42 -17.14
N ASN A 149 0.71 8.83 -17.79
CA ASN A 149 1.31 9.46 -18.96
C ASN A 149 0.25 9.48 -20.08
N ALA A 150 0.09 10.64 -20.72
CA ALA A 150 -0.82 10.84 -21.85
C ALA A 150 -0.33 10.14 -23.12
#